data_AF-A0A955GFY0-F1
#
_entry.id   AF-A0A955GFY0-F1
#
_cell.length_a   1.000
_cell.length_b   1.000
_cell.length_c   1.000
_cell.angle_alpha   90.00
_cell.angle_beta   90.00
_cell.angle_gamma   90.00
#
_symmetry.space_group_name_H-M   'P 1'
#
loop_
_entity.id
_entity.type
_entity.pdbx_description
1 polymer ?
#
loop_
_entity_poly.entity_id
_entity_poly.type
_entity_poly.pdbx_seq_one_letter_code
_entity_poly.pdbx_strand_id
1 'polypeptide(L)'
;MKLIKKQTGYTILETLIVLTVTGVLFTTTALLIQGQVEKTRYQDSMRQIQQTVQQAIKDTENGYFPGATGNDTAGTVLAGKRIYFCTDAPDPNDDENSRQPCTAGKSMIRVENIYADSGGSLDTDVELSNGKETYITYPGSINYKYHHKSNGTYPRESTGFAVMFKNFSTTDYGSQTTSLYEAYIDDNNITTRSEDEWTKDRTPLYWNQGKRICFDGYKKGSLIIGRNGSTNVEMNLDDPECIH
;
A
#
# COMPACT_ATOMS: atom_id res chain seq x y z
N MET A 1 12.37 3.11 79.60
CA MET A 1 10.99 2.61 79.35
C MET A 1 10.78 2.49 77.84
N LYS A 2 10.56 1.28 77.33
CA LYS A 2 10.26 1.03 75.90
C LYS A 2 8.74 1.09 75.71
N LEU A 3 8.25 2.08 74.98
CA LEU A 3 6.85 2.19 74.58
C LEU A 3 6.54 1.10 73.56
N ILE A 4 5.82 0.05 73.98
CA ILE A 4 5.32 -1.00 73.10
C ILE A 4 4.06 -0.45 72.42
N LYS A 5 4.19 0.02 71.17
CA LYS A 5 3.04 0.38 70.33
C LYS A 5 2.28 -0.89 69.96
N LYS A 6 1.02 -0.98 70.38
CA LYS A 6 0.08 -2.04 70.01
C LYS A 6 -0.17 -1.94 68.50
N GLN A 7 0.37 -2.88 67.72
CA GLN A 7 0.06 -2.99 66.29
C GLN A 7 -1.36 -3.54 66.15
N THR A 8 -2.29 -2.68 65.74
CA THR A 8 -3.63 -3.08 65.29
C THR A 8 -3.50 -3.74 63.92
N GLY A 9 -3.81 -5.04 63.84
CA GLY A 9 -3.81 -5.76 62.57
C GLY A 9 -4.85 -5.19 61.60
N TYR A 10 -4.51 -5.22 60.31
CA TYR A 10 -5.39 -4.82 59.22
C TYR A 10 -6.64 -5.70 59.21
N THR A 11 -7.82 -5.07 59.15
CA THR A 11 -9.10 -5.81 59.05
C THR A 11 -9.29 -6.42 57.66
N ILE A 12 -9.90 -7.61 57.59
CA ILE A 12 -10.23 -8.31 56.32
C ILE A 12 -10.97 -7.38 55.34
N LEU A 13 -11.84 -6.51 55.86
CA LEU A 13 -12.57 -5.51 55.06
C LEU A 13 -11.62 -4.58 54.28
N GLU A 14 -10.53 -4.13 54.91
CA GLU A 14 -9.56 -3.23 54.30
C GLU A 14 -8.81 -3.91 53.16
N THR A 15 -8.45 -5.19 53.32
CA THR A 15 -7.82 -5.98 52.25
C THR A 15 -8.74 -6.17 51.04
N LEU A 16 -10.06 -6.33 51.25
CA LEU A 16 -11.04 -6.45 50.15
C LEU A 16 -11.20 -5.14 49.38
N ILE A 17 -11.19 -4.00 50.07
CA ILE A 17 -11.26 -2.68 49.43
C ILE A 17 -9.99 -2.43 48.60
N VAL A 18 -8.81 -2.69 49.17
CA VAL A 18 -7.53 -2.53 48.45
C VAL A 18 -7.49 -3.41 47.21
N LEU A 19 -7.96 -4.66 47.30
CA LEU A 19 -7.98 -5.59 46.17
C LEU A 19 -8.94 -5.12 45.08
N THR A 20 -10.10 -4.59 45.46
CA THR A 20 -11.08 -4.05 44.50
C THR A 20 -10.53 -2.81 43.79
N VAL A 21 -9.93 -1.87 44.52
CA VAL A 21 -9.37 -0.63 43.96
C VAL A 21 -8.18 -0.93 43.04
N THR A 22 -7.28 -1.82 43.44
CA THR A 22 -6.15 -2.25 42.61
C THR A 22 -6.61 -3.03 41.38
N GLY A 23 -7.66 -3.84 41.48
CA GLY A 23 -8.30 -4.51 40.35
C GLY A 23 -8.85 -3.54 39.30
N VAL A 24 -9.57 -2.49 39.73
CA VAL A 24 -10.12 -1.46 38.82
C VAL A 24 -9.00 -0.61 38.18
N LEU A 25 -7.97 -0.25 38.94
CA LEU A 25 -6.80 0.45 38.41
C LEU A 25 -6.04 -0.39 37.37
N PHE A 26 -5.93 -1.70 37.60
CA PHE A 26 -5.28 -2.60 36.66
C PHE A 26 -6.07 -2.74 35.35
N THR A 27 -7.39 -2.94 35.41
CA THR A 27 -8.21 -3.09 34.19
C THR A 27 -8.24 -1.81 33.36
N THR A 28 -8.34 -0.64 34.00
CA THR A 28 -8.27 0.66 33.31
C THR A 28 -6.92 0.88 32.63
N THR A 29 -5.81 0.56 33.30
CA THR A 29 -4.47 0.66 32.73
C THR A 29 -4.27 -0.32 31.56
N ALA A 30 -4.79 -1.55 31.67
CA ALA A 30 -4.67 -2.55 30.61
C ALA A 30 -5.36 -2.11 29.30
N LEU A 31 -6.54 -1.51 29.38
CA LEU A 31 -7.26 -0.99 28.21
C LEU A 31 -6.53 0.19 27.55
N LEU A 32 -5.93 1.09 28.36
CA LEU A 32 -5.15 2.21 27.84
C LEU A 32 -3.90 1.76 27.08
N ILE A 33 -3.22 0.71 27.56
CA ILE A 33 -2.01 0.19 26.92
C ILE A 33 -2.35 -0.43 25.55
N GLN A 34 -3.44 -1.19 25.45
CA GLN A 34 -3.85 -1.83 24.19
C GLN A 34 -4.05 -0.81 23.07
N GLY A 35 -4.74 0.30 23.34
CA GLY A 35 -4.98 1.35 22.33
C GLY A 35 -3.70 2.04 21.85
N GLN A 36 -2.69 2.19 22.72
CA GLN A 36 -1.40 2.79 22.31
C GLN A 36 -0.59 1.83 21.42
N VAL A 37 -0.60 0.54 21.72
CA VAL A 37 0.11 -0.47 20.92
C VAL A 37 -0.48 -0.54 19.50
N GLU A 38 -1.80 -0.54 19.37
CA GLU A 38 -2.47 -0.55 18.06
C GLU A 38 -2.15 0.69 17.23
N LYS A 39 -2.18 1.88 17.87
CA LYS A 39 -1.82 3.13 17.20
C LYS A 39 -0.39 3.11 16.67
N THR A 40 0.59 2.69 17.48
CA THR A 40 1.99 2.60 17.05
C THR A 40 2.15 1.59 15.92
N ARG A 41 1.54 0.40 16.06
CA ARG A 41 1.58 -0.64 15.04
C ARG A 41 1.00 -0.15 13.72
N TYR A 42 -0.11 0.58 13.75
CA TYR A 42 -0.72 1.19 12.57
C TYR A 42 0.21 2.21 11.90
N GLN A 43 0.83 3.11 12.67
CA GLN A 43 1.76 4.13 12.15
C GLN A 43 2.99 3.50 11.49
N ASP A 44 3.59 2.49 12.13
CA ASP A 44 4.72 1.75 11.58
C ASP A 44 4.33 1.04 10.28
N SER A 45 3.13 0.49 10.26
CA SER A 45 2.60 -0.25 9.11
C SER A 45 2.37 0.65 7.90
N MET A 46 1.72 1.80 8.09
CA MET A 46 1.53 2.80 7.04
C MET A 46 2.88 3.33 6.52
N ARG A 47 3.85 3.57 7.43
CA ARG A 47 5.20 4.00 7.05
C ARG A 47 5.92 2.95 6.20
N GLN A 48 5.77 1.67 6.53
CA GLN A 48 6.35 0.59 5.74
C GLN A 48 5.75 0.55 4.33
N ILE A 49 4.43 0.70 4.19
CA ILE A 49 3.75 0.81 2.89
C ILE A 49 4.31 1.98 2.08
N GLN A 50 4.41 3.16 2.70
CA GLN A 50 4.98 4.34 2.05
C GLN A 50 6.41 4.09 1.58
N GLN A 51 7.25 3.45 2.39
CA GLN A 51 8.63 3.11 2.03
C GLN A 51 8.69 2.11 0.88
N THR A 52 7.84 1.08 0.87
CA THR A 52 7.76 0.12 -0.23
C THR A 52 7.39 0.81 -1.54
N VAL A 53 6.37 1.66 -1.54
CA VAL A 53 5.94 2.38 -2.75
C VAL A 53 7.00 3.37 -3.20
N GLN A 54 7.59 4.13 -2.28
CA GLN A 54 8.69 5.05 -2.61
C GLN A 54 9.91 4.32 -3.15
N GLN A 55 10.24 3.15 -2.61
CA GLN A 55 11.35 2.34 -3.11
C GLN A 55 11.05 1.81 -4.50
N ALA A 56 9.84 1.31 -4.76
CA ALA A 56 9.44 0.86 -6.08
C ALA A 56 9.49 1.99 -7.12
N ILE A 57 9.06 3.20 -6.74
CA ILE A 57 9.20 4.40 -7.56
C ILE A 57 10.67 4.71 -7.80
N LYS A 58 11.51 4.82 -6.76
CA LYS A 58 12.95 5.12 -6.90
C LYS A 58 13.71 4.07 -7.71
N ASP A 59 13.41 2.79 -7.49
CA ASP A 59 13.99 1.69 -8.26
C ASP A 59 13.61 1.84 -9.73
N THR A 60 12.35 2.21 -10.00
CA THR A 60 11.92 2.59 -11.34
C THR A 60 12.75 3.78 -11.79
N GLU A 61 12.70 4.95 -11.17
CA GLU A 61 13.46 6.16 -11.56
C GLU A 61 14.97 5.94 -11.82
N ASN A 62 15.62 5.01 -11.10
CA ASN A 62 17.02 4.65 -11.29
C ASN A 62 17.28 3.59 -12.37
N GLY A 63 16.25 3.12 -13.07
CA GLY A 63 16.32 2.04 -14.06
C GLY A 63 16.65 0.67 -13.45
N TYR A 64 16.39 0.46 -12.16
CA TYR A 64 16.74 -0.75 -11.44
C TYR A 64 15.63 -1.82 -11.53
N PHE A 65 15.81 -2.74 -12.47
CA PHE A 65 14.89 -3.85 -12.71
C PHE A 65 15.65 -5.20 -12.65
N PRO A 66 15.90 -5.75 -11.45
CA PRO A 66 16.62 -7.01 -11.31
C PRO A 66 15.80 -8.17 -11.90
N GLY A 67 16.44 -9.01 -12.70
CA GLY A 67 15.77 -10.09 -13.45
C GLY A 67 15.31 -9.69 -14.86
N ALA A 68 15.49 -8.42 -15.26
CA ALA A 68 15.41 -8.01 -16.65
C ALA A 68 16.51 -8.71 -17.45
N THR A 69 16.19 -9.75 -18.19
CA THR A 69 17.10 -10.27 -19.22
C THR A 69 16.49 -9.94 -20.57
N GLY A 70 16.57 -8.68 -20.97
CA GLY A 70 16.21 -8.26 -22.32
C GLY A 70 17.28 -8.79 -23.28
N ASN A 71 16.95 -9.87 -23.99
CA ASN A 71 17.78 -10.37 -25.09
C ASN A 71 17.44 -9.67 -26.42
N ASP A 72 16.57 -8.65 -26.39
CA ASP A 72 16.04 -8.04 -27.59
C ASP A 72 16.85 -6.85 -28.09
N THR A 73 17.27 -7.03 -29.33
CA THR A 73 17.84 -6.08 -30.26
C THR A 73 17.07 -4.76 -30.31
N ALA A 74 17.73 -3.67 -29.92
CA ALA A 74 17.50 -2.29 -30.38
C ALA A 74 16.02 -1.90 -30.63
N GLY A 75 15.22 -1.89 -29.57
CA GLY A 75 13.87 -1.31 -29.55
C GLY A 75 13.61 -0.61 -28.22
N THR A 76 12.77 0.42 -28.23
CA THR A 76 12.30 1.08 -26.99
C THR A 76 11.48 0.09 -26.18
N VAL A 77 12.07 -0.44 -25.11
CA VAL A 77 11.35 -1.27 -24.14
C VAL A 77 10.60 -0.32 -23.20
N LEU A 78 9.37 -0.64 -22.77
CA LEU A 78 8.76 0.06 -21.63
C LEU A 78 9.10 -0.75 -20.38
N ALA A 79 10.08 -0.34 -19.58
CA ALA A 79 10.38 -1.00 -18.31
C ALA A 79 9.73 -0.24 -17.14
N GLY A 80 9.25 -0.96 -16.12
CA GLY A 80 8.56 -0.38 -14.99
C GLY A 80 8.37 -1.34 -13.81
N LYS A 81 7.68 -0.87 -12.79
CA LYS A 81 7.15 -1.69 -11.72
C LYS A 81 5.65 -1.53 -11.59
N ARG A 82 4.94 -2.62 -11.34
CA ARG A 82 3.55 -2.59 -10.91
C ARG A 82 3.45 -2.74 -9.41
N ILE A 83 2.46 -2.10 -8.82
CA ILE A 83 2.13 -2.21 -7.41
C ILE A 83 0.64 -2.50 -7.29
N TYR A 84 0.30 -3.64 -6.71
CA TYR A 84 -1.08 -4.03 -6.43
C TYR A 84 -1.39 -3.94 -4.95
N PHE A 85 -2.60 -3.49 -4.65
CA PHE A 85 -3.17 -3.47 -3.31
C PHE A 85 -4.30 -4.49 -3.28
N CYS A 86 -4.00 -5.64 -2.69
CA CYS A 86 -4.92 -6.76 -2.62
C CYS A 86 -5.86 -6.63 -1.43
N THR A 87 -7.10 -7.10 -1.61
CA THR A 87 -8.06 -7.29 -0.50
C THR A 87 -8.22 -8.78 -0.20
N ASP A 88 -8.83 -9.10 0.95
CA ASP A 88 -9.23 -10.47 1.29
C ASP A 88 -10.47 -10.95 0.52
N ALA A 89 -11.08 -10.12 -0.33
CA ALA A 89 -12.28 -10.50 -1.04
C ALA A 89 -11.96 -11.66 -2.01
N PRO A 90 -12.72 -12.77 -1.98
CA PRO A 90 -12.63 -13.77 -3.03
C PRO A 90 -13.05 -13.10 -4.32
N ASP A 91 -12.14 -13.09 -5.30
CA ASP A 91 -12.46 -12.63 -6.63
C ASP A 91 -13.46 -13.63 -7.25
N PRO A 92 -14.66 -13.20 -7.65
CA PRO A 92 -15.66 -14.09 -8.22
C PRO A 92 -15.23 -14.71 -9.57
N ASN A 93 -14.16 -14.20 -10.20
CA ASN A 93 -13.62 -14.70 -11.46
C ASN A 93 -12.34 -15.52 -11.26
N ASP A 94 -12.29 -16.36 -10.22
CA ASP A 94 -11.22 -17.35 -9.97
C ASP A 94 -11.26 -18.50 -10.99
N ASP A 95 -11.18 -18.16 -12.28
CA ASP A 95 -10.80 -19.12 -13.29
C ASP A 95 -9.29 -19.35 -13.14
N GLU A 96 -8.86 -20.61 -13.00
CA GLU A 96 -7.45 -21.03 -12.86
C GLU A 96 -6.54 -20.52 -14.02
N ASN A 97 -7.14 -19.97 -15.08
CA ASN A 97 -6.46 -19.38 -16.22
C ASN A 97 -6.36 -17.85 -16.15
N SER A 98 -7.13 -17.20 -15.27
CA SER A 98 -7.03 -15.77 -14.98
C SER A 98 -5.87 -15.55 -14.03
N ARG A 99 -4.85 -14.84 -14.50
CA ARG A 99 -3.61 -14.59 -13.74
C ARG A 99 -3.90 -13.54 -12.69
N GLN A 100 -4.43 -13.95 -11.54
CA GLN A 100 -4.87 -12.99 -10.54
C GLN A 100 -3.69 -12.20 -9.97
N PRO A 101 -3.82 -10.86 -9.88
CA PRO A 101 -2.80 -10.03 -9.27
C PRO A 101 -2.63 -10.32 -7.77
N CYS A 102 -3.64 -10.92 -7.14
CA CYS A 102 -3.74 -11.14 -5.72
C CYS A 102 -4.05 -12.61 -5.42
N THR A 103 -3.37 -13.21 -4.45
CA THR A 103 -3.77 -14.52 -3.94
C THR A 103 -5.04 -14.36 -3.13
N ALA A 104 -6.11 -15.09 -3.48
CA ALA A 104 -7.37 -15.08 -2.75
C ALA A 104 -7.16 -15.24 -1.23
N GLY A 105 -7.85 -14.39 -0.45
CA GLY A 105 -7.81 -14.40 1.01
C GLY A 105 -6.53 -13.84 1.65
N LYS A 106 -5.73 -13.05 0.91
CA LYS A 106 -4.56 -12.36 1.47
C LYS A 106 -4.55 -10.86 1.18
N SER A 107 -4.71 -10.07 2.23
CA SER A 107 -4.42 -8.64 2.24
C SER A 107 -2.91 -8.44 2.16
N MET A 108 -2.44 -8.07 0.97
CA MET A 108 -1.02 -7.86 0.68
C MET A 108 -0.78 -6.80 -0.39
N ILE A 109 0.46 -6.33 -0.45
CA ILE A 109 1.01 -5.54 -1.54
C ILE A 109 1.86 -6.47 -2.41
N ARG A 110 1.58 -6.50 -3.70
CA ARG A 110 2.42 -7.17 -4.70
C ARG A 110 3.16 -6.13 -5.50
N VAL A 111 4.47 -6.27 -5.60
CA VAL A 111 5.31 -5.48 -6.51
C VAL A 111 5.91 -6.41 -7.55
N GLU A 112 5.71 -6.10 -8.83
CA GLU A 112 6.28 -6.85 -9.96
C GLU A 112 7.02 -5.92 -10.90
N ASN A 113 8.02 -6.44 -11.59
CA ASN A 113 8.64 -5.73 -12.71
C ASN A 113 7.79 -5.97 -13.96
N ILE A 114 7.57 -4.92 -14.75
CA ILE A 114 6.91 -4.99 -16.05
C ILE A 114 7.93 -4.60 -17.10
N TYR A 115 7.92 -5.29 -18.23
CA TYR A 115 8.54 -4.80 -19.45
C TYR A 115 7.55 -4.95 -20.62
N ALA A 116 7.70 -4.11 -21.63
CA ALA A 116 6.94 -4.21 -22.87
C ALA A 116 7.86 -4.08 -24.05
N ASP A 117 7.70 -4.95 -25.04
CA ASP A 117 8.39 -4.83 -26.32
C ASP A 117 7.88 -3.58 -27.09
N SER A 118 8.78 -3.04 -27.90
CA SER A 118 8.61 -1.94 -28.86
C SER A 118 7.38 -2.07 -29.78
N GLY A 119 6.80 -3.28 -29.92
CA GLY A 119 5.54 -3.55 -30.62
C GLY A 119 4.27 -2.97 -29.97
N GLY A 120 4.37 -2.39 -28.77
CA GLY A 120 3.31 -1.55 -28.19
C GLY A 120 2.16 -2.30 -27.54
N SER A 121 2.16 -3.64 -27.56
CA SER A 121 1.38 -4.42 -26.60
C SER A 121 2.17 -4.49 -25.30
N LEU A 122 1.63 -3.89 -24.23
CA LEU A 122 2.02 -4.25 -22.87
C LEU A 122 1.54 -5.68 -22.65
N ASP A 123 2.25 -6.63 -23.25
CA ASP A 123 2.01 -8.04 -22.99
C ASP A 123 2.63 -8.34 -21.63
N THR A 124 1.81 -8.11 -20.60
CA THR A 124 2.15 -8.37 -19.21
C THR A 124 2.43 -9.84 -18.94
N ASP A 125 2.15 -10.70 -19.91
CA ASP A 125 2.17 -12.14 -19.75
C ASP A 125 3.53 -12.79 -20.02
N VAL A 126 4.46 -12.10 -20.68
CA VAL A 126 5.74 -12.69 -21.13
C VAL A 126 6.80 -12.72 -20.02
N GLU A 127 6.66 -11.94 -18.95
CA GLU A 127 7.76 -11.73 -17.98
C GLU A 127 7.50 -12.16 -16.54
N LEU A 128 6.29 -12.63 -16.24
CA LEU A 128 5.94 -13.18 -14.92
C LEU A 128 6.76 -14.42 -14.55
N SER A 129 7.32 -15.14 -15.53
CA SER A 129 8.10 -16.36 -15.28
C SER A 129 9.53 -16.10 -14.79
N ASN A 130 10.09 -14.91 -15.03
CA ASN A 130 11.47 -14.55 -14.63
C ASN A 130 11.56 -13.24 -13.81
N GLY A 131 10.51 -12.43 -13.79
CA GLY A 131 10.42 -11.22 -12.98
C GLY A 131 10.36 -11.54 -11.49
N LYS A 132 11.21 -10.89 -10.69
CA LYS A 132 11.20 -11.06 -9.23
C LYS A 132 9.95 -10.42 -8.63
N GLU A 133 8.94 -11.23 -8.32
CA GLU A 133 7.78 -10.81 -7.56
C GLU A 133 8.13 -10.62 -6.09
N THR A 134 7.63 -9.54 -5.49
CA THR A 134 7.76 -9.30 -4.05
C THR A 134 6.38 -9.17 -3.44
N TYR A 135 6.09 -10.07 -2.51
CA TYR A 135 4.85 -10.12 -1.75
C TYR A 135 5.08 -9.57 -0.34
N ILE A 136 4.30 -8.55 0.04
CA ILE A 136 4.40 -7.90 1.34
C ILE A 136 3.01 -7.94 1.97
N THR A 137 2.81 -8.84 2.94
CA THR A 137 1.58 -8.86 3.75
C THR A 137 1.41 -7.52 4.45
N TYR A 138 0.19 -6.98 4.53
CA TYR A 138 0.01 -5.73 5.25
C TYR A 138 0.38 -5.90 6.72
N PRO A 139 1.31 -5.08 7.23
CA PRO A 139 1.59 -5.05 8.64
C PRO A 139 0.39 -4.43 9.40
N GLY A 140 0.25 -4.77 10.68
CA GLY A 140 -0.63 -4.03 11.58
C GLY A 140 -2.13 -4.17 11.39
N SER A 141 -2.61 -5.24 10.74
CA SER A 141 -4.05 -5.44 10.46
C SER A 141 -4.65 -4.29 9.64
N ILE A 142 -3.83 -3.64 8.81
CA ILE A 142 -4.28 -2.65 7.85
C ILE A 142 -4.84 -3.37 6.64
N ASN A 143 -5.99 -2.90 6.16
CA ASN A 143 -6.64 -3.42 4.97
C ASN A 143 -6.83 -2.31 3.95
N TYR A 144 -6.46 -2.58 2.70
CA TYR A 144 -6.86 -1.72 1.58
C TYR A 144 -8.38 -1.75 1.43
N LYS A 145 -9.00 -0.59 1.17
CA LYS A 145 -10.46 -0.47 1.09
C LYS A 145 -10.96 -0.06 -0.29
N TYR A 146 -10.45 1.05 -0.80
CA TYR A 146 -10.74 1.58 -2.13
C TYR A 146 -9.71 2.66 -2.50
N HIS A 147 -9.75 3.10 -3.75
CA HIS A 147 -9.07 4.29 -4.21
C HIS A 147 -10.09 5.29 -4.72
N HIS A 148 -9.80 6.58 -4.57
CA HIS A 148 -10.61 7.62 -5.17
C HIS A 148 -10.12 7.88 -6.59
N LYS A 149 -11.04 7.84 -7.56
CA LYS A 149 -10.83 8.43 -8.89
C LYS A 149 -11.74 9.66 -9.01
N SER A 150 -11.33 10.63 -9.82
CA SER A 150 -11.96 11.95 -9.93
C SER A 150 -13.47 11.95 -10.19
N ASN A 151 -14.00 10.90 -10.82
CA ASN A 151 -15.40 10.80 -11.23
C ASN A 151 -16.23 9.82 -10.38
N GLY A 152 -15.69 9.32 -9.27
CA GLY A 152 -16.46 8.46 -8.35
C GLY A 152 -15.61 7.58 -7.44
N THR A 153 -16.29 6.92 -6.51
CA THR A 153 -15.72 5.85 -5.68
C THR A 153 -15.95 4.53 -6.41
N TYR A 154 -14.88 3.88 -6.83
CA TYR A 154 -14.96 2.57 -7.49
C TYR A 154 -14.85 1.47 -6.42
N PRO A 155 -15.86 0.60 -6.28
CA PRO A 155 -15.91 -0.37 -5.19
C PRO A 155 -14.98 -1.58 -5.39
N ARG A 156 -14.37 -1.98 -4.28
CA ARG A 156 -13.98 -3.34 -3.81
C ARG A 156 -13.07 -4.26 -4.61
N GLU A 157 -12.95 -4.14 -5.92
CA GLU A 157 -12.05 -5.02 -6.64
C GLU A 157 -10.59 -4.55 -6.46
N SER A 158 -9.67 -5.52 -6.36
CA SER A 158 -8.26 -5.28 -6.08
C SER A 158 -7.72 -4.21 -7.04
N THR A 159 -7.22 -3.09 -6.51
CA THR A 159 -6.68 -2.04 -7.38
C THR A 159 -5.18 -2.22 -7.56
N GLY A 160 -4.76 -2.27 -8.82
CA GLY A 160 -3.38 -2.07 -9.20
C GLY A 160 -3.11 -0.62 -9.58
N PHE A 161 -1.87 -0.19 -9.45
CA PHE A 161 -1.34 0.86 -10.30
C PHE A 161 0.04 0.44 -10.82
N ALA A 162 0.40 0.93 -11.99
CA ALA A 162 1.74 0.78 -12.52
C ALA A 162 2.54 2.06 -12.32
N VAL A 163 3.86 1.94 -12.32
CA VAL A 163 4.81 3.03 -12.46
C VAL A 163 5.76 2.60 -13.58
N MET A 164 5.74 3.29 -14.71
CA MET A 164 6.46 2.85 -15.91
C MET A 164 7.32 3.99 -16.47
N PHE A 165 8.35 3.69 -17.25
CA PHE A 165 8.97 4.73 -18.08
C PHE A 165 8.29 4.84 -19.43
N LYS A 166 8.22 6.08 -19.94
CA LYS A 166 8.07 6.28 -21.37
C LYS A 166 9.47 6.28 -21.98
N ASN A 167 9.66 5.46 -23.02
CA ASN A 167 10.87 5.45 -23.83
C ASN A 167 12.15 5.09 -23.05
N PHE A 168 12.22 3.87 -22.49
CA PHE A 168 13.49 3.36 -22.01
C PHE A 168 14.35 3.00 -23.23
N SER A 169 15.40 3.79 -23.47
CA SER A 169 16.46 3.42 -24.41
C SER A 169 17.54 2.68 -23.64
N THR A 170 17.81 1.43 -24.02
CA THR A 170 18.89 0.60 -23.42
C THR A 170 20.28 1.21 -23.65
N THR A 171 20.40 2.17 -24.56
CA THR A 171 21.66 2.83 -24.94
C THR A 171 21.83 4.25 -24.39
N ASP A 172 20.78 4.86 -23.85
CA ASP A 172 20.82 6.22 -23.30
C ASP A 172 20.03 6.31 -21.99
N TYR A 173 20.74 6.14 -20.86
CA TYR A 173 20.18 6.29 -19.52
C TYR A 173 20.03 7.76 -19.09
N GLY A 174 20.67 8.71 -19.78
CA GLY A 174 20.79 10.09 -19.32
C GLY A 174 19.63 11.02 -19.66
N SER A 175 18.77 10.66 -20.61
CA SER A 175 17.69 11.53 -21.12
C SER A 175 16.26 11.06 -20.81
N GLN A 176 16.11 10.06 -19.94
CA GLN A 176 14.83 9.40 -19.71
C GLN A 176 13.88 10.24 -18.84
N THR A 177 12.65 10.45 -19.31
CA THR A 177 11.58 11.03 -18.50
C THR A 177 10.79 9.91 -17.84
N THR A 178 10.83 9.84 -16.51
CA THR A 178 9.92 9.03 -15.71
C THR A 178 8.51 9.60 -15.88
N SER A 179 7.52 8.74 -16.09
CA SER A 179 6.12 9.18 -16.16
C SER A 179 5.29 8.19 -15.37
N LEU A 180 4.59 8.65 -14.33
CA LEU A 180 3.75 7.73 -13.57
C LEU A 180 2.52 7.39 -14.42
N TYR A 181 2.34 6.11 -14.77
CA TYR A 181 1.25 5.63 -15.60
C TYR A 181 0.29 4.81 -14.78
N GLU A 182 -0.95 5.27 -14.64
CA GLU A 182 -1.98 4.43 -14.07
C GLU A 182 -2.49 3.44 -15.12
N ALA A 183 -1.90 2.24 -15.12
CA ALA A 183 -2.59 1.08 -15.65
C ALA A 183 -3.73 0.75 -14.69
N TYR A 184 -4.97 1.06 -15.08
CA TYR A 184 -6.13 0.39 -14.49
C TYR A 184 -6.07 -1.07 -14.93
N ILE A 185 -6.21 -1.95 -13.95
CA ILE A 185 -6.25 -3.39 -14.16
C ILE A 185 -7.62 -3.76 -13.71
N ASP A 186 -8.45 -4.16 -14.67
CA ASP A 186 -9.77 -4.67 -14.37
C ASP A 186 -9.67 -6.08 -13.77
N ASP A 187 -10.80 -6.61 -13.32
CA ASP A 187 -10.90 -7.96 -12.73
C ASP A 187 -10.50 -9.07 -13.71
N ASN A 188 -10.43 -8.76 -15.00
CA ASN A 188 -10.01 -9.71 -16.02
C ASN A 188 -8.49 -9.73 -16.20
N ASN A 189 -7.73 -8.98 -15.38
CA ASN A 189 -6.32 -8.72 -15.55
C ASN A 189 -5.99 -8.14 -16.95
N ILE A 190 -6.99 -7.61 -17.64
CA ILE A 190 -6.79 -6.95 -18.92
C ILE A 190 -6.31 -5.56 -18.56
N THR A 191 -5.05 -5.31 -18.89
CA THR A 191 -4.55 -3.93 -18.92
C THR A 191 -5.24 -3.25 -20.10
N THR A 192 -6.47 -2.78 -19.90
CA THR A 192 -7.03 -1.82 -20.83
C THR A 192 -6.11 -0.62 -20.72
N ARG A 193 -5.32 -0.43 -21.78
CA ARG A 193 -4.44 0.72 -21.97
C ARG A 193 -5.33 1.95 -22.17
N SER A 194 -6.21 2.27 -21.23
CA SER A 194 -6.64 3.64 -21.08
C SER A 194 -5.38 4.35 -20.65
N GLU A 195 -4.72 4.98 -21.60
CA GLU A 195 -3.73 6.02 -21.38
C GLU A 195 -4.39 7.20 -20.64
N ASP A 196 -4.94 6.95 -19.46
CA ASP A 196 -5.05 7.95 -18.42
C ASP A 196 -3.62 8.17 -17.90
N GLU A 197 -2.75 8.62 -18.83
CA GLU A 197 -1.58 9.42 -18.51
C GLU A 197 -2.09 10.44 -17.50
N TRP A 198 -1.50 10.43 -16.29
CA TRP A 198 -1.74 11.44 -15.26
C TRP A 198 -1.70 12.88 -15.81
N THR A 199 -1.08 13.05 -16.98
CA THR A 199 -0.82 14.28 -17.68
C THR A 199 -1.78 14.63 -18.83
N LYS A 200 -2.69 13.74 -19.27
CA LYS A 200 -3.57 14.05 -20.41
C LYS A 200 -4.88 14.71 -20.01
N ASP A 201 -5.45 14.36 -18.86
CA ASP A 201 -6.57 15.11 -18.29
C ASP A 201 -6.03 16.38 -17.60
N ARG A 202 -5.80 17.40 -18.44
CA ARG A 202 -5.27 18.74 -18.09
C ARG A 202 -6.24 19.60 -17.28
N THR A 203 -7.19 19.02 -16.59
CA THR A 203 -8.01 19.75 -15.63
C THR A 203 -7.17 19.99 -14.38
N PRO A 204 -6.86 21.24 -14.02
CA PRO A 204 -5.94 21.60 -12.94
C PRO A 204 -6.36 21.11 -11.54
N LEU A 205 -7.57 20.54 -11.41
CA LEU A 205 -8.03 19.91 -10.17
C LEU A 205 -7.36 18.55 -9.92
N TYR A 206 -6.98 17.80 -10.97
CA TYR A 206 -6.50 16.42 -10.83
C TYR A 206 -5.01 16.31 -10.55
N TRP A 207 -4.21 17.17 -11.19
CA TRP A 207 -2.77 17.17 -11.00
C TRP A 207 -2.37 17.59 -9.59
N ASN A 208 -3.18 18.42 -8.95
CA ASN A 208 -2.86 18.96 -7.64
C ASN A 208 -3.23 18.04 -6.48
N GLN A 209 -4.02 17.00 -6.71
CA GLN A 209 -4.52 16.12 -5.64
C GLN A 209 -3.79 14.79 -5.56
N GLY A 210 -3.25 14.29 -6.67
CA GLY A 210 -2.59 12.98 -6.72
C GLY A 210 -3.58 11.80 -6.58
N LYS A 211 -3.10 10.57 -6.77
CA LYS A 211 -3.92 9.36 -6.58
C LYS A 211 -3.99 9.01 -5.10
N ARG A 212 -5.19 8.94 -4.54
CA ARG A 212 -5.44 8.60 -3.15
C ARG A 212 -5.87 7.15 -3.00
N ILE A 213 -5.14 6.40 -2.18
CA ILE A 213 -5.40 5.01 -1.84
C ILE A 213 -5.80 4.97 -0.37
N CYS A 214 -6.98 4.46 -0.07
CA CYS A 214 -7.55 4.44 1.27
C CYS A 214 -7.33 3.09 1.96
N PHE A 215 -6.96 3.17 3.24
CA PHE A 215 -6.70 2.04 4.11
C PHE A 215 -7.54 2.14 5.38
N ASP A 216 -8.14 1.01 5.78
CA ASP A 216 -8.77 0.82 7.07
C ASP A 216 -7.78 0.17 8.05
N GLY A 217 -7.81 0.60 9.31
CA GLY A 217 -6.99 0.06 10.39
C GLY A 217 -7.43 0.65 11.73
N TYR A 218 -6.48 1.04 12.58
CA TYR A 218 -6.79 1.79 13.81
C TYR A 218 -7.52 3.11 13.51
N LYS A 219 -7.15 3.75 12.39
CA LYS A 219 -7.81 4.91 11.80
C LYS A 219 -7.91 4.73 10.29
N LYS A 220 -8.70 5.60 9.66
CA LYS A 220 -8.80 5.70 8.21
C LYS A 220 -7.65 6.56 7.72
N GLY A 221 -6.75 5.96 6.94
CA GLY A 221 -5.59 6.64 6.42
C GLY A 221 -5.54 6.56 4.90
N SER A 222 -4.68 7.38 4.31
CA SER A 222 -4.47 7.41 2.89
C SER A 222 -3.01 7.43 2.50
N LEU A 223 -2.72 6.85 1.34
CA LEU A 223 -1.50 7.08 0.60
C LEU A 223 -1.83 7.92 -0.64
N ILE A 224 -1.22 9.09 -0.75
CA ILE A 224 -1.35 9.96 -1.91
C ILE A 224 -0.07 9.82 -2.74
N ILE A 225 -0.23 9.51 -4.02
CA ILE A 225 0.89 9.41 -4.95
C ILE A 225 0.85 10.60 -5.90
N GLY A 226 2.02 11.13 -6.21
CA GLY A 226 2.31 12.06 -7.29
C GLY A 226 1.55 13.39 -7.35
N ARG A 227 1.34 14.02 -6.20
CA ARG A 227 0.74 15.35 -6.09
C ARG A 227 1.58 16.41 -6.83
N ASN A 228 0.92 17.33 -7.53
CA ASN A 228 1.52 18.44 -8.28
C ASN A 228 2.51 18.02 -9.38
N GLY A 229 2.27 16.88 -10.05
CA GLY A 229 3.18 16.35 -11.07
C GLY A 229 4.52 15.85 -10.51
N SER A 230 4.63 15.66 -9.19
CA SER A 230 5.74 14.99 -8.54
C SER A 230 5.58 13.47 -8.61
N THR A 231 6.62 12.70 -8.29
CA THR A 231 6.55 11.26 -7.98
C THR A 231 6.50 10.99 -6.47
N ASN A 232 6.38 12.06 -5.66
CA ASN A 232 6.34 11.97 -4.21
C ASN A 232 5.14 11.14 -3.72
N VAL A 233 5.39 10.37 -2.66
CA VAL A 233 4.38 9.60 -1.95
C VAL A 233 4.17 10.23 -0.58
N GLU A 234 2.99 10.79 -0.37
CA GLU A 234 2.53 11.39 0.87
C GLU A 234 1.61 10.42 1.61
N MET A 235 1.67 10.43 2.92
CA MET A 235 0.92 9.52 3.79
C MET A 235 0.15 10.33 4.81
N ASN A 236 -1.16 10.11 4.87
CA ASN A 236 -2.03 10.68 5.88
C ASN A 236 -2.56 9.57 6.77
N LEU A 237 -2.36 9.70 8.08
CA LEU A 237 -2.77 8.69 9.07
C LEU A 237 -4.23 8.86 9.53
N ASP A 238 -4.85 9.98 9.18
CA ASP A 238 -6.22 10.36 9.56
C ASP A 238 -6.79 11.20 8.43
N ASP A 239 -7.31 10.53 7.40
CA ASP A 239 -7.81 11.17 6.20
C ASP A 239 -9.35 11.12 6.16
N PRO A 240 -10.03 12.28 6.30
CA PRO A 240 -11.48 12.33 6.28
C PRO A 240 -12.07 11.94 4.92
N GLU A 241 -11.30 12.02 3.83
CA GLU A 241 -11.78 11.62 2.50
C GLU A 241 -11.91 10.10 2.37
N CYS A 242 -11.23 9.32 3.23
CA CYS A 242 -11.33 7.86 3.24
C CYS A 242 -12.52 7.31 4.07
N ILE A 243 -13.47 8.16 4.49
CA ILE A 243 -14.56 7.76 5.38
C ILE A 243 -15.63 6.89 4.68
N HIS A 244 -15.77 6.99 3.37
CA HIS A 244 -16.86 6.36 2.61
C HIS A 244 -16.73 4.84 2.47
#